data_AF-A0A8C2SG77-F1
#
_entry.id   AF-A0A8C2SG77-F1
#
_cell.length_a   1.000
_cell.length_b   1.000
_cell.length_c   1.000
_cell.angle_alpha   90.00
_cell.angle_beta   90.00
_cell.angle_gamma   90.00
#
_symmetry.space_group_name_H-M   'P 1'
#
loop_
_entity.id
_entity.type
_entity.pdbx_description
1 polymer ?
#
loop_
_entity_poly.entity_id
_entity_poly.type
_entity_poly.pdbx_seq_one_letter_code
_entity_poly.pdbx_strand_id
1 'polypeptide(L)'
;MRYNDKELQALSRQPAEMAAELGMRGPKKGSVVKRRLVKLVVNFLFYFRTDEAEPIGALLLEHCRVIHEEPSSFSIITSSCGGASFSTGMRSRR
;
A
#
# COMPACT_ATOMS: atom_id res chain seq x y z
N MET A 1 7.38 -11.64 13.91
CA MET A 1 8.00 -10.49 14.62
C MET A 1 6.96 -9.40 14.82
N ARG A 2 7.03 -8.59 15.90
CA ARG A 2 6.09 -7.47 16.12
C ARG A 2 6.87 -6.17 16.07
N TYR A 3 6.70 -5.40 14.99
CA TYR A 3 7.30 -4.08 14.83
C TYR A 3 6.52 -3.04 15.62
N ASN A 4 7.20 -2.07 16.21
CA ASN A 4 6.59 -0.90 16.83
C ASN A 4 6.51 0.29 15.85
N ASP A 5 5.77 1.33 16.22
CA ASP A 5 5.54 2.49 15.34
C ASP A 5 6.83 3.23 14.98
N LYS A 6 7.80 3.32 15.90
CA LYS A 6 9.09 3.98 15.65
C LYS A 6 9.93 3.19 14.66
N GLU A 7 9.94 1.86 14.77
CA GLU A 7 10.62 0.96 13.83
C GLU A 7 10.00 1.05 12.44
N LEU A 8 8.66 1.06 12.34
CA LEU A 8 7.95 1.23 11.07
C LEU A 8 8.26 2.58 10.43
N GLN A 9 8.30 3.67 11.22
CA GLN A 9 8.64 5.00 10.72
C GLN A 9 10.10 5.09 10.24
N ALA A 10 11.03 4.43 10.93
CA ALA A 10 12.43 4.36 10.50
C ALA A 10 12.57 3.57 9.19
N LEU A 11 11.89 2.43 9.08
CA LEU A 11 11.86 1.61 7.86
C LEU A 11 11.25 2.37 6.67
N SER A 12 10.16 3.12 6.89
CA SER A 12 9.48 3.83 5.80
C SER A 12 10.34 4.91 5.12
N ARG A 13 11.43 5.34 5.77
CA ARG A 13 12.38 6.35 5.26
C ARG A 13 13.57 5.74 4.51
N GLN A 14 13.74 4.42 4.56
CA GLN A 14 14.80 3.75 3.83
C GLN A 14 14.55 3.80 2.32
N PRO A 15 15.61 3.63 1.49
CA PRO A 15 15.45 3.46 0.05
C PRO A 15 14.46 2.34 -0.27
N ALA A 16 13.53 2.62 -1.17
CA ALA A 16 12.55 1.63 -1.61
C ALA A 16 13.14 0.77 -2.73
N GLU A 17 12.90 -0.54 -2.66
CA GLU A 17 13.19 -1.48 -3.75
C GLU A 17 12.33 -1.16 -4.98
N MET A 18 11.09 -0.77 -4.74
CA MET A 18 10.16 -0.30 -5.76
C MET A 18 9.25 0.77 -5.18
N ALA A 19 8.96 1.80 -5.98
CA ALA A 19 7.98 2.81 -5.63
C ALA A 19 7.11 3.15 -6.83
N ALA A 20 5.82 3.35 -6.59
CA ALA A 20 4.86 3.69 -7.63
C ALA A 20 3.73 4.53 -7.05
N GLU A 21 3.12 5.37 -7.90
CA GLU A 21 1.84 5.99 -7.57
C GLU A 21 0.70 5.10 -8.07
N LEU A 22 -0.18 4.71 -7.15
CA LEU A 22 -1.30 3.80 -7.43
C LEU A 22 -2.61 4.38 -6.91
N GLY A 23 -3.70 4.05 -7.57
CA GLY A 23 -5.02 4.16 -6.97
C GLY A 23 -5.16 3.08 -5.91
N MET A 24 -5.47 3.45 -4.67
CA MET A 24 -5.60 2.52 -3.56
C MET A 24 -6.99 2.64 -2.92
N ARG A 25 -7.65 1.50 -2.72
CA ARG A 25 -8.89 1.37 -1.95
C ARG A 25 -8.55 0.73 -0.60
N GLY A 26 -8.95 1.41 0.48
CA GLY A 26 -8.73 0.89 1.83
C GLY A 26 -9.68 -0.26 2.19
N PRO A 27 -9.42 -0.98 3.29
CA PRO A 27 -10.20 -2.16 3.72
C PRO A 27 -11.66 -1.86 4.10
N LYS A 28 -12.03 -0.60 4.34
CA LYS A 28 -13.39 -0.23 4.75
C LYS A 28 -14.36 -0.39 3.58
N LYS A 29 -15.49 -1.08 3.81
CA LYS A 29 -16.59 -1.19 2.83
C LYS A 29 -17.04 0.21 2.41
N GLY A 30 -17.13 0.44 1.09
CA GLY A 30 -17.46 1.76 0.53
C GLY A 30 -16.29 2.74 0.46
N SER A 31 -15.05 2.30 0.75
CA SER A 31 -13.86 3.14 0.56
C SER A 31 -13.72 3.56 -0.90
N VAL A 32 -13.55 4.86 -1.12
CA VAL A 32 -13.22 5.41 -2.43
C VAL A 32 -11.74 5.19 -2.75
N VAL A 33 -11.44 5.02 -4.04
CA VAL A 33 -10.05 4.92 -4.52
C VAL A 33 -9.37 6.27 -4.35
N LYS A 34 -8.19 6.29 -3.74
CA LYS A 34 -7.37 7.49 -3.57
C LYS A 34 -5.97 7.26 -4.14
N ARG A 35 -5.40 8.28 -4.79
CA ARG A 35 -4.01 8.23 -5.27
C ARG A 35 -3.06 8.16 -4.07
N ARG A 36 -2.12 7.24 -4.09
CA ARG A 36 -1.15 7.02 -3.03
C ARG A 36 0.22 6.77 -3.64
N LEU A 37 1.24 7.33 -3.02
CA LEU A 37 2.61 6.86 -3.25
C LEU A 37 2.77 5.58 -2.43
N VAL A 38 3.15 4.50 -3.09
CA VAL A 38 3.36 3.19 -2.47
C VAL A 38 4.82 2.84 -2.62
N LYS A 39 5.45 2.41 -1.52
CA LYS A 39 6.87 2.03 -1.47
C LYS A 39 7.02 0.64 -0.89
N LEU A 40 7.74 -0.22 -1.59
CA LEU A 40 8.18 -1.52 -1.11
C LEU A 40 9.56 -1.37 -0.46
N VAL A 41 9.65 -1.68 0.82
CA VAL A 41 10.89 -1.68 1.60
C VAL A 41 10.94 -2.99 2.37
N VAL A 42 11.88 -3.87 2.02
CA VAL A 42 11.95 -5.23 2.60
C VAL A 42 10.60 -5.94 2.36
N ASN A 43 9.93 -6.41 3.41
CA ASN A 43 8.62 -7.06 3.31
C ASN A 43 7.45 -6.12 3.63
N PHE A 44 7.70 -4.81 3.66
CA PHE A 44 6.68 -3.82 3.97
C PHE A 44 6.28 -3.01 2.75
N LEU A 45 4.98 -2.94 2.52
CA LEU A 45 4.38 -2.03 1.57
C LEU A 45 3.84 -0.81 2.32
N PHE A 46 4.62 0.27 2.32
CA PHE A 46 4.22 1.55 2.89
C PHE A 46 3.38 2.35 1.90
N TYR A 47 2.33 3.01 2.36
CA TYR A 47 1.52 3.88 1.52
C TYR A 47 1.35 5.27 2.14
N PHE A 48 1.62 6.29 1.34
CA PHE A 48 1.69 7.69 1.72
C PHE A 48 0.61 8.48 0.96
N ARG A 49 0.18 9.61 1.52
CA ARG A 49 -0.38 10.67 0.67
C ARG A 49 0.76 11.21 -0.19
N THR A 50 0.43 11.70 -1.38
CA THR A 50 1.44 12.13 -2.37
C THR A 50 2.29 13.33 -1.91
N ASP A 51 1.80 14.06 -0.92
CA ASP A 51 2.35 15.29 -0.36
C ASP A 51 2.86 15.13 1.09
N GLU A 52 2.75 13.94 1.69
CA GLU A 52 3.14 13.70 3.08
C GLU A 52 4.40 12.82 3.17
N ALA A 53 5.30 13.19 4.10
CA ALA A 53 6.53 12.45 4.37
C ALA A 53 6.32 11.21 5.25
N GLU A 54 5.22 11.16 6.01
CA GLU A 54 4.88 10.05 6.90
C GLU A 54 3.90 9.08 6.23
N PRO A 55 4.09 7.76 6.39
CA PRO A 55 3.17 6.79 5.83
C PRO A 55 1.83 6.85 6.56
N ILE A 56 0.73 6.72 5.81
CA ILE A 56 -0.61 6.55 6.37
C ILE A 56 -0.73 5.16 7.02
N GLY A 57 0.05 4.20 6.51
CA GLY A 57 0.16 2.87 7.07
C GLY A 57 1.10 1.99 6.26
N ALA A 58 1.23 0.76 6.73
CA ALA A 58 2.11 -0.25 6.17
C ALA A 58 1.39 -1.60 6.14
N LEU A 59 1.62 -2.38 5.08
CA LEU A 59 1.21 -3.78 5.02
C LEU A 59 2.45 -4.65 5.11
N LEU A 60 2.45 -5.59 6.06
CA LEU A 60 3.42 -6.67 6.07
C LEU A 60 3.01 -7.70 5.02
N LEU A 61 3.92 -7.99 4.08
CA LEU A 61 3.68 -8.90 2.97
C LEU A 61 4.06 -10.36 3.28
N GLU A 62 4.56 -10.63 4.49
CA GLU A 62 4.78 -12.00 4.96
C GLU A 62 3.47 -12.79 4.90
N HIS A 63 3.48 -13.89 4.14
CA HIS A 63 2.31 -14.75 3.90
C HIS A 63 1.09 -14.04 3.29
N CYS A 64 1.29 -12.93 2.57
CA CYS A 64 0.22 -12.30 1.82
C CYS A 64 -0.17 -13.14 0.58
N ARG A 65 -1.40 -12.94 0.12
CA ARG A 65 -1.88 -13.46 -1.17
C ARG A 65 -2.19 -12.29 -2.09
N VAL A 66 -1.70 -12.35 -3.32
CA VAL A 66 -2.04 -11.37 -4.36
C VAL A 66 -3.11 -11.98 -5.26
N ILE A 67 -4.20 -11.25 -5.45
CA ILE A 67 -5.29 -11.59 -6.38
C ILE A 67 -5.30 -10.55 -7.48
N HIS A 68 -5.24 -10.98 -8.73
CA HIS A 68 -5.39 -10.10 -9.89
C HIS A 68 -6.88 -10.03 -10.24
N GLU A 69 -7.48 -8.83 -10.19
CA GLU A 69 -8.93 -8.66 -10.42
C GLU A 69 -9.22 -8.28 -11.89
N GLU A 70 -8.56 -7.25 -12.40
CA GLU A 70 -8.62 -6.78 -13.80
C GLU A 70 -7.20 -6.60 -14.36
N PRO A 71 -6.98 -6.37 -15.67
CA PRO A 71 -5.64 -6.23 -16.24
C PRO A 71 -4.76 -5.13 -15.61
N SER A 72 -5.38 -4.20 -14.86
CA SER A 72 -4.72 -3.06 -14.22
C SER A 72 -5.01 -2.93 -12.72
N SER A 73 -5.55 -3.97 -12.08
CA SER A 73 -5.85 -3.97 -10.65
C SER A 73 -5.49 -5.28 -9.96
N PHE A 74 -5.08 -5.17 -8.70
CA PHE A 74 -4.77 -6.31 -7.85
C PHE A 74 -5.16 -6.03 -6.41
N SER A 75 -5.42 -7.07 -5.65
CA SER A 75 -5.76 -7.04 -4.23
C SER A 75 -4.72 -7.82 -3.45
N ILE A 76 -4.22 -7.23 -2.37
CA ILE A 76 -3.36 -7.89 -1.39
C ILE A 76 -4.23 -8.30 -0.21
N ILE A 77 -4.25 -9.60 0.08
CA ILE A 77 -4.90 -10.16 1.26
C ILE A 77 -3.82 -10.56 2.25
N THR A 78 -3.82 -9.93 3.42
CA THR A 78 -2.94 -10.25 4.54
C THR A 78 -3.69 -11.08 5.58
N SER A 79 -2.98 -11.96 6.29
CA SER A 79 -3.54 -12.77 7.39
C SER A 79 -3.89 -11.93 8.63
N SER A 80 -3.24 -10.78 8.79
CA SER A 80 -3.49 -9.82 9.86
C SER A 80 -4.43 -8.71 9.39
N CYS A 81 -5.73 -8.93 9.52
CA CYS A 81 -6.74 -7.87 9.69
C CYS A 81 -6.68 -6.67 8.70
N GLY A 82 -6.70 -6.91 7.39
CA GLY A 82 -7.01 -5.84 6.42
C GLY A 82 -6.34 -6.02 5.06
N GLY A 83 -7.12 -6.43 4.07
CA GLY A 83 -6.68 -6.39 2.67
C GLY A 83 -6.73 -4.98 2.08
N ALA A 84 -5.96 -4.73 1.04
CA ALA A 84 -6.01 -3.49 0.26
C ALA A 84 -6.02 -3.80 -1.23
N SER A 85 -6.81 -3.03 -1.99
CA SER A 85 -6.87 -3.15 -3.44
C SER A 85 -6.15 -1.97 -4.08
N PHE A 86 -5.35 -2.26 -5.10
CA PHE A 86 -4.50 -1.33 -5.82
C PHE A 86 -4.84 -1.39 -7.32
N SER A 87 -4.77 -0.24 -7.98
CA SER A 87 -5.02 -0.14 -9.42
C SER A 87 -4.05 0.85 -10.07
N THR A 88 -3.45 0.47 -11.18
CA THR A 88 -2.57 1.32 -12.00
C THR A 88 -3.38 2.26 -12.91
N GLY A 89 -4.62 1.91 -13.22
CA GLY A 89 -5.54 2.67 -14.09
C GLY A 89 -6.26 3.82 -13.38
N MET A 90 -5.55 4.85 -12.91
CA MET A 90 -6.23 6.12 -12.59
C MET A 90 -6.46 6.89 -13.88
N ARG A 91 -7.68 6.81 -14.46
CA ARG A 91 -8.11 7.76 -15.49
C ARG A 91 -8.07 9.16 -14.88
N SER A 92 -7.08 9.95 -15.28
CA SER A 92 -7.05 11.39 -15.06
C SER A 92 -8.35 11.95 -15.63
N ARG A 93 -9.29 12.34 -14.77
CA ARG A 93 -10.42 13.18 -15.20
C ARG A 93 -9.79 14.51 -15.64
N ARG A 94 -9.61 14.65 -16.95
CA ARG A 94 -9.54 15.97 -17.61
C ARG A 94 -10.95 16.54 -17.63
#